data_AF-A0A550GN01-F1
#
_entry.id   AF-A0A550GN01-F1
#
_cell.length_a   1.000
_cell.length_b   1.000
_cell.length_c   1.000
_cell.angle_alpha   90.00
_cell.angle_beta   90.00
_cell.angle_gamma   90.00
#
_symmetry.space_group_name_H-M   'P 1'
#
loop_
_entity.id
_entity.type
_entity.pdbx_description
1 polymer ?
#
loop_
_entity_poly.entity_id
_entity_poly.type
_entity_poly.pdbx_seq_one_letter_code
_entity_poly.pdbx_strand_id
1 'polypeptide(L)'
;MKKNLILIVLLALLIASIINLSFTNAMDSLEFGKTQKEVVKKVQGETFIVEIEFKNVGKTEGQWNVNIVFEGDEWIQKRNSQSIELEPNERNTL
;
A
#
# COMPACT_ATOMS: atom_id res chain seq x y z
N MET A 1 48.00 5.69 -14.14
CA MET A 1 47.29 5.69 -12.84
C MET A 1 46.02 6.54 -12.85
N LYS A 2 46.05 7.82 -13.26
CA LYS A 2 44.87 8.72 -13.25
C LYS A 2 43.65 8.19 -14.04
N LYS A 3 43.88 7.58 -15.21
CA LYS A 3 42.81 7.06 -16.10
C LYS A 3 42.06 5.87 -15.49
N ASN A 4 42.76 4.99 -14.77
CA ASN A 4 42.15 3.84 -14.08
C ASN A 4 41.41 4.29 -12.82
N LEU A 5 41.90 5.34 -12.15
CA LEU A 5 41.22 5.93 -10.99
C LEU A 5 39.87 6.56 -11.39
N ILE A 6 39.84 7.30 -12.50
CA ILE A 6 38.62 7.90 -13.06
C ILE A 6 37.59 6.81 -13.40
N LEU A 7 38.04 5.69 -14.00
CA LEU A 7 37.17 4.58 -14.35
C LEU A 7 36.54 3.92 -13.10
N ILE A 8 37.33 3.74 -12.04
CA ILE A 8 36.85 3.17 -10.78
C ILE A 8 35.81 4.08 -10.12
N VAL A 9 36.03 5.41 -10.13
CA VAL A 9 35.10 6.39 -9.57
C VAL A 9 33.78 6.40 -10.35
N LEU A 10 33.83 6.38 -11.69
CA LEU A 10 32.64 6.31 -12.54
C LEU A 10 31.85 5.01 -12.31
N LEU A 11 32.54 3.89 -12.15
CA LEU A 11 31.90 2.60 -11.88
C LEU A 11 31.21 2.59 -10.50
N ALA A 12 31.86 3.15 -9.47
CA ALA A 12 31.27 3.28 -8.14
C ALA A 12 30.01 4.18 -8.14
N LEU A 13 30.05 5.30 -8.86
CA LEU A 13 28.89 6.18 -9.04
C LEU A 13 27.72 5.48 -9.76
N LEU A 14 28.03 4.70 -10.79
CA LEU A 14 27.01 3.94 -11.52
C LEU A 14 26.33 2.91 -10.60
N ILE A 15 27.13 2.14 -9.84
CA ILE A 15 26.61 1.14 -8.89
C ILE A 15 25.74 1.82 -7.83
N ALA A 16 26.21 2.93 -7.24
CA ALA A 16 25.45 3.68 -6.24
C ALA A 16 24.11 4.18 -6.81
N SER A 17 24.09 4.65 -8.05
CA SER A 17 22.85 5.14 -8.69
C SER A 17 21.83 4.03 -8.94
N ILE A 18 22.26 2.83 -9.34
CA ILE A 18 21.40 1.65 -9.56
C ILE A 18 20.77 1.18 -8.23
N ILE A 19 21.56 1.17 -7.16
CA ILE A 19 21.08 0.81 -5.82
C ILE A 19 20.02 1.83 -5.37
N ASN A 20 20.30 3.13 -5.50
CA ASN A 20 19.38 4.18 -5.09
C ASN A 20 18.07 4.18 -5.90
N LEU A 21 18.15 3.96 -7.22
CA LEU A 21 16.98 3.81 -8.09
C LEU A 21 16.14 2.57 -7.76
N SER A 22 16.76 1.49 -7.30
CA SER A 22 16.05 0.28 -6.85
C SER A 22 15.30 0.49 -5.55
N PHE A 23 15.81 1.36 -4.65
CA PHE A 23 15.11 1.75 -3.42
C PHE A 23 14.00 2.77 -3.68
N THR A 24 14.16 3.72 -4.62
CA THR A 24 13.10 4.69 -4.93
C THR A 24 11.87 4.08 -5.59
N ASN A 25 12.02 2.93 -6.27
CA ASN A 25 10.89 2.17 -6.82
C ASN A 25 10.19 1.29 -5.78
N ALA A 26 10.67 1.24 -4.53
CA ALA A 26 9.93 0.68 -3.40
C ALA A 26 8.95 1.73 -2.85
N MET A 27 8.13 2.32 -3.73
CA MET A 27 6.95 3.04 -3.26
C MET A 27 6.06 2.01 -2.56
N ASP A 28 5.69 2.31 -1.32
CA ASP A 28 4.80 1.49 -0.50
C ASP A 28 3.54 1.14 -1.32
N SER A 29 3.44 -0.12 -1.72
CA SER A 29 2.41 -0.60 -2.62
C SER A 29 1.41 -1.43 -1.82
N LEU A 30 0.14 -1.01 -1.89
CA LEU A 30 -0.98 -1.63 -1.20
C LEU A 30 -1.99 -2.15 -2.22
N GLU A 31 -2.38 -3.42 -2.07
CA GLU A 31 -3.41 -4.04 -2.89
C GLU A 31 -4.57 -4.54 -2.04
N PHE A 32 -5.76 -4.60 -2.64
CA PHE A 32 -6.93 -5.26 -2.05
C PHE A 32 -6.80 -6.77 -2.20
N GLY A 33 -6.82 -7.52 -1.09
CA GLY A 33 -6.56 -8.97 -1.09
C GLY A 33 -7.60 -9.79 -1.86
N LYS A 34 -8.86 -9.31 -1.93
CA LYS A 34 -9.95 -9.91 -2.70
C LYS A 34 -10.86 -8.84 -3.28
N THR A 35 -10.96 -8.75 -4.60
CA THR A 35 -12.00 -7.98 -5.27
C THR A 35 -13.26 -8.84 -5.42
N GLN A 36 -14.11 -8.86 -4.41
CA GLN A 36 -15.44 -9.47 -4.52
C GLN A 36 -16.47 -8.39 -4.83
N LYS A 37 -16.97 -8.35 -6.08
CA LYS A 37 -18.16 -7.59 -6.42
C LYS A 37 -19.38 -8.37 -5.92
N GLU A 38 -19.69 -8.23 -4.65
CA GLU A 38 -20.89 -8.83 -4.07
C GLU A 38 -21.95 -7.75 -3.86
N VAL A 39 -23.14 -7.98 -4.41
CA VAL A 39 -24.28 -7.09 -4.20
C VAL A 39 -25.00 -7.57 -2.95
N VAL A 40 -24.83 -6.84 -1.86
CA VAL A 40 -25.50 -7.12 -0.59
C VAL A 40 -26.93 -6.57 -0.68
N LYS A 41 -27.90 -7.42 -1.06
CA LYS A 41 -29.33 -7.06 -1.04
C LYS A 41 -29.79 -6.94 0.42
N LYS A 42 -30.08 -5.72 0.87
CA LYS A 42 -30.53 -5.43 2.24
C LYS A 42 -31.94 -4.87 2.25
N VAL A 43 -32.67 -5.22 3.31
CA VAL A 43 -33.92 -4.55 3.64
C VAL A 43 -33.57 -3.25 4.36
N GLN A 44 -34.34 -2.19 4.11
CA GLN A 44 -34.14 -0.89 4.75
C GLN A 44 -34.13 -1.02 6.28
N GLY A 45 -33.11 -0.45 6.93
CA GLY A 45 -32.96 -0.46 8.39
C GLY A 45 -32.11 -1.61 8.95
N GLU A 46 -31.66 -2.56 8.14
CA GLU A 46 -30.74 -3.61 8.59
C GLU A 46 -29.28 -3.15 8.60
N THR A 47 -28.57 -3.46 9.68
CA THR A 47 -27.12 -3.28 9.74
C THR A 47 -26.44 -4.28 8.80
N PHE A 48 -25.33 -3.85 8.20
CA PHE A 48 -24.40 -4.75 7.52
C PHE A 48 -22.97 -4.41 7.93
N ILE A 49 -22.08 -5.38 7.76
CA ILE A 49 -20.66 -5.25 8.05
C ILE A 49 -19.95 -5.48 6.72
N VAL A 50 -19.00 -4.62 6.41
CA VAL A 50 -18.05 -4.80 5.31
C VAL A 50 -16.71 -5.09 5.94
N GLU A 51 -16.09 -6.19 5.52
CA GLU A 51 -14.73 -6.55 5.89
C GLU A 51 -13.85 -6.36 4.66
N ILE A 52 -12.80 -5.55 4.79
CA ILE A 52 -11.85 -5.32 3.69
C ILE A 52 -10.47 -5.80 4.12
N GLU A 53 -9.93 -6.78 3.38
CA GLU A 53 -8.56 -7.27 3.57
C GLU A 53 -7.56 -6.46 2.73
N PHE A 54 -6.56 -5.92 3.41
CA PHE A 54 -5.43 -5.20 2.83
C PHE A 54 -4.18 -6.06 2.90
N LYS A 55 -3.35 -6.03 1.86
CA LYS A 55 -2.04 -6.69 1.83
C LYS A 55 -0.94 -5.72 1.40
N ASN A 56 0.15 -5.67 2.17
CA ASN A 56 1.37 -5.01 1.72
C ASN A 56 2.06 -5.88 0.63
N VAL A 57 2.15 -5.35 -0.58
CA VAL A 57 2.85 -5.99 -1.71
C VAL A 57 4.22 -5.35 -1.99
N GLY A 58 4.57 -4.33 -1.21
CA GLY A 58 5.90 -3.74 -1.16
C GLY A 58 6.96 -4.68 -0.59
N LYS A 59 8.21 -4.23 -0.66
CA LYS A 59 9.38 -4.96 -0.14
C LYS A 59 9.81 -4.50 1.25
N THR A 60 9.19 -3.45 1.76
CA THR A 60 9.47 -2.81 3.03
C THR A 60 8.18 -2.69 3.84
N GLU A 61 8.32 -2.49 5.15
CA GLU A 61 7.22 -2.03 5.99
C GLU A 61 6.64 -0.73 5.41
N GLY A 62 5.32 -0.62 5.44
CA GLY A 62 4.61 0.56 5.01
C GLY A 62 3.50 0.94 5.98
N GLN A 63 3.13 2.22 5.94
CA GLN A 63 2.05 2.77 6.77
C GLN A 63 1.02 3.47 5.89
N TRP A 64 -0.26 3.14 6.07
CA TRP A 64 -1.37 3.71 5.31
C TRP A 64 -2.47 4.22 6.23
N ASN A 65 -3.05 5.37 5.87
CA ASN A 65 -4.29 5.85 6.46
C ASN A 65 -5.44 5.45 5.53
N VAL A 66 -6.26 4.50 5.97
CA VAL A 66 -7.40 3.97 5.22
C VAL A 66 -8.66 4.71 5.65
N ASN A 67 -9.38 5.26 4.68
CA ASN A 67 -10.72 5.82 4.88
C ASN A 67 -11.73 5.03 4.03
N ILE A 68 -12.74 4.46 4.67
CA ILE A 68 -13.81 3.69 4.00
C ILE A 68 -15.06 4.56 3.99
N VAL A 69 -15.53 4.92 2.80
CA VAL A 69 -16.72 5.77 2.60
C VAL A 69 -17.75 4.98 1.79
N PHE A 70 -19.02 5.05 2.22
CA PHE A 70 -20.15 4.55 1.44
C PHE A 70 -20.64 5.67 0.52
N GLU A 71 -20.80 5.37 -0.77
CA GLU A 71 -21.33 6.33 -1.73
C GLU A 71 -22.85 6.53 -1.53
N GLY A 72 -23.29 7.79 -1.52
CA GLY A 72 -24.69 8.20 -1.38
C GLY A 72 -24.99 8.95 -0.08
N ASP A 73 -25.86 9.94 -0.16
CA ASP A 73 -26.19 10.85 0.96
C ASP A 73 -27.00 10.17 2.08
N GLU A 74 -27.46 8.95 1.86
CA GLU A 74 -28.29 8.19 2.80
C GLU A 74 -27.45 7.48 3.88
N TRP A 75 -26.12 7.54 3.79
CA TRP A 75 -25.21 6.89 4.70
C TRP A 75 -24.58 7.86 5.70
N ILE A 76 -24.72 7.54 6.99
CA ILE A 76 -23.99 8.23 8.06
C ILE A 76 -22.78 7.40 8.43
N GLN A 77 -21.59 7.86 8.03
CA GLN A 77 -20.33 7.22 8.43
C GLN A 77 -20.12 7.35 9.94
N LYS A 78 -19.88 6.21 10.62
CA LYS A 78 -19.67 6.15 12.08
C LYS A 78 -18.22 5.96 12.49
N ARG A 79 -17.36 5.48 11.59
CA ARG A 79 -15.95 5.17 11.87
C ARG A 79 -15.04 6.20 11.20
N ASN A 80 -14.04 6.68 11.93
CA ASN A 80 -12.98 7.53 11.40
C ASN A 80 -11.99 6.71 10.58
N SER A 81 -11.14 7.40 9.82
CA SER A 81 -9.98 6.79 9.15
C SER A 81 -9.10 6.00 10.12
N GLN A 82 -8.62 4.85 9.69
CA GLN A 82 -7.78 3.94 10.47
C GLN A 82 -6.37 3.90 9.90
N SER A 83 -5.36 3.99 10.77
CA SER A 83 -3.97 3.76 10.39
C SER A 83 -3.70 2.26 10.42
N ILE A 84 -3.11 1.74 9.35
CA ILE A 84 -2.55 0.39 9.28
C ILE A 84 -1.06 0.47 9.02
N GLU A 85 -0.31 -0.40 9.65
CA GLU A 85 1.12 -0.61 9.47
C GLU A 85 1.29 -2.09 9.18
N LEU A 86 1.97 -2.43 8.09
CA LEU A 86 2.09 -3.80 7.62
C LEU A 86 3.50 -4.08 7.14
N GLU A 87 4.07 -5.19 7.59
CA GLU A 87 5.31 -5.76 7.07
C GLU A 87 5.12 -6.32 5.66
N PRO A 88 6.20 -6.59 4.89
CA PRO A 88 6.10 -7.17 3.55
C PRO A 88 5.31 -8.48 3.53
N ASN A 89 4.27 -8.55 2.69
CA ASN A 89 3.30 -9.65 2.57
C ASN A 89 2.33 -9.85 3.74
N GLU A 90 2.37 -9.02 4.79
CA GLU A 90 1.40 -9.04 5.87
C GLU A 90 0.01 -8.62 5.36
N ARG A 91 -1.02 -9.12 6.04
CA ARG A 91 -2.43 -8.83 5.77
C ARG A 91 -3.14 -8.35 7.01
N ASN A 92 -4.07 -7.43 6.84
CA ASN A 92 -4.96 -6.96 7.91
C ASN A 92 -6.37 -6.70 7.35
N THR A 93 -7.39 -6.95 8.18
CA THR A 93 -8.80 -6.79 7.81
C THR A 93 -9.44 -5.73 8.70
N LEU A 94 -10.12 -4.77 8.09
CA LEU A 94 -10.83 -3.67 8.76
C LEU A 94 -12.35 -3.82 8.75
#